data_AF-A0A6S6Y3E2-F1
#
_entry.id   AF-A0A6S6Y3E2-F1
#
_cell.length_a   1.000
_cell.length_b   1.000
_cell.length_c   1.000
_cell.angle_alpha   90.00
_cell.angle_beta   90.00
_cell.angle_gamma   90.00
#
_symmetry.space_group_name_H-M   'P 1'
#
loop_
_entity.id
_entity.type
_entity.pdbx_description
1 polymer ?
#
loop_
_entity_poly.entity_id
_entity_poly.type
_entity_poly.pdbx_seq_one_letter_code
_entity_poly.pdbx_strand_id
1 'polypeptide(L)' 'MMGKFKIPRIPATTNKTIRFPNDLIEQVEAAISGKECTFSAFVIEAVRVALKDLDREDD' A
#
# COMPACT_ATOMS: atom_id res chain seq x y z
N MET A 1 -32.27 20.77 0.65
CA MET A 1 -31.13 21.46 0.00
C MET A 1 -30.16 20.38 -0.44
N MET A 2 -30.01 20.13 -1.75
CA MET A 2 -29.09 19.10 -2.24
C MET A 2 -27.66 19.53 -1.95
N GLY A 3 -26.93 18.76 -1.16
CA GLY A 3 -25.52 19.03 -0.87
C GLY A 3 -24.73 19.11 -2.18
N LYS A 4 -23.91 20.16 -2.32
CA LYS A 4 -23.06 20.34 -3.50
C LYS A 4 -22.19 19.09 -3.67
N PHE A 5 -22.26 18.45 -4.83
CA PHE A 5 -21.39 17.32 -5.17
C PHE A 5 -19.93 17.78 -5.07
N LYS A 6 -19.16 17.19 -4.15
CA LYS A 6 -17.72 17.43 -4.04
C LYS A 6 -17.03 16.41 -4.93
N ILE A 7 -16.27 16.90 -5.90
CA ILE A 7 -15.41 16.03 -6.71
C ILE A 7 -14.41 15.36 -5.77
N PRO A 8 -14.32 14.02 -5.74
CA PRO A 8 -13.36 13.32 -4.90
C PRO A 8 -11.94 13.70 -5.32
N ARG A 9 -11.13 14.22 -4.39
CA ARG A 9 -9.70 14.47 -4.61
C ARG A 9 -8.94 13.22 -4.23
N ILE A 10 -8.56 12.45 -5.23
CA ILE A 10 -7.63 11.34 -5.06
C ILE A 10 -6.25 11.94 -4.76
N PRO A 11 -5.50 11.45 -3.75
CA PRO A 11 -4.13 11.88 -3.51
C PRO A 11 -3.27 11.70 -4.77
N ALA A 12 -2.33 12.62 -5.00
CA ALA A 12 -1.39 12.47 -6.11
C ALA A 12 -0.50 11.23 -5.86
N THR A 13 -0.34 10.38 -6.87
CA THR A 13 0.53 9.21 -6.83
C THR A 13 1.61 9.31 -7.90
N THR A 14 2.76 8.67 -7.67
CA THR A 14 3.85 8.60 -8.64
C THR A 14 4.27 7.14 -8.78
N ASN A 15 4.37 6.64 -10.01
CA ASN A 15 4.81 5.26 -10.24
C ASN A 15 6.32 5.13 -9.96
N LYS A 16 6.70 4.05 -9.28
CA LYS A 16 8.09 3.68 -9.01
C LYS A 16 8.28 2.21 -9.37
N THR A 17 9.22 1.93 -10.27
CA THR A 17 9.54 0.56 -10.69
C THR A 17 10.68 0.01 -9.84
N ILE A 18 10.44 -1.10 -9.15
CA ILE A 18 11.45 -1.82 -8.36
C ILE A 18 11.36 -3.33 -8.66
N ARG A 19 12.45 -4.05 -8.44
CA ARG A 19 12.50 -5.52 -8.58
C ARG A 19 12.36 -6.18 -7.22
N PHE A 20 11.50 -7.18 -7.13
CA PHE A 20 11.39 -8.07 -5.98
C PHE A 20 12.07 -9.41 -6.29
N PRO A 21 12.77 -10.03 -5.33
CA PRO A 21 13.13 -11.44 -5.39
C PRO A 21 11.88 -12.31 -5.63
N ASN A 22 12.01 -13.37 -6.43
CA ASN A 22 10.89 -14.24 -6.78
C ASN A 22 10.29 -14.92 -5.54
N ASP A 23 11.13 -15.34 -4.60
CA ASP A 23 10.72 -15.93 -3.33
C ASP A 23 9.85 -14.97 -2.50
N LEU A 24 10.13 -13.67 -2.51
CA LEU A 24 9.29 -12.67 -1.84
C LEU A 24 7.96 -12.48 -2.57
N ILE A 25 7.96 -12.53 -3.91
CA ILE A 25 6.71 -12.44 -4.68
C ILE A 25 5.80 -13.61 -4.31
N GLU A 26 6.32 -14.84 -4.33
CA GLU A 26 5.57 -16.04 -3.98
C GLU A 26 5.01 -15.99 -2.55
N GLN A 27 5.80 -15.52 -1.59
CA GLN A 27 5.37 -15.36 -0.20
C GLN A 27 4.24 -14.34 -0.05
N VAL A 28 4.33 -13.20 -0.74
CA VAL A 28 3.27 -12.17 -0.69
C VAL A 28 2.01 -12.68 -1.36
N GLU A 29 2.11 -13.29 -2.55
CA GLU A 29 0.96 -13.86 -3.28
C GLU A 29 0.26 -14.95 -2.45
N ALA A 30 1.02 -15.84 -1.81
CA ALA A 30 0.47 -16.84 -0.89
C ALA A 30 -0.23 -16.18 0.31
N ALA A 31 0.36 -15.13 0.88
CA ALA A 31 -0.19 -14.43 2.04
C ALA A 31 -1.47 -13.65 1.72
N ILE A 32 -1.65 -13.15 0.49
CA ILE A 32 -2.85 -12.43 0.05
C ILE A 32 -3.87 -13.33 -0.67
N SER A 33 -3.53 -14.59 -0.94
CA SER A 33 -4.42 -15.54 -1.58
C SER A 33 -5.75 -15.71 -0.82
N GLY A 34 -6.87 -15.62 -1.54
CA GLY A 34 -8.21 -15.67 -0.96
C GLY A 34 -8.61 -14.43 -0.15
N LYS A 35 -7.77 -13.38 -0.13
CA LYS A 35 -8.10 -12.09 0.48
C LYS A 35 -8.47 -11.10 -0.62
N GLU A 36 -9.34 -10.15 -0.30
CA GLU A 36 -9.67 -9.01 -1.18
C GLU A 36 -8.54 -7.96 -1.16
N CYS A 37 -7.31 -8.39 -1.46
CA CYS A 37 -6.11 -7.57 -1.41
C CYS A 37 -5.28 -7.78 -2.67
N THR A 38 -4.71 -6.70 -3.21
CA THR A 38 -3.77 -6.76 -4.34
C THR A 38 -2.33 -6.69 -3.84
N PHE A 39 -1.38 -7.20 -4.62
CA PHE A 39 0.05 -7.10 -4.31
C PHE A 39 0.48 -5.65 -4.03
N SER A 40 0.05 -4.70 -4.87
CA SER A 40 0.35 -3.29 -4.67
C SER A 40 -0.24 -2.72 -3.38
N ALA A 41 -1.47 -3.10 -3.01
CA ALA A 41 -2.08 -2.66 -1.76
C ALA A 41 -1.32 -3.20 -0.55
N PHE A 42 -0.90 -4.47 -0.60
CA PHE A 42 -0.07 -5.09 0.43
C PHE A 42 1.26 -4.35 0.59
N VAL A 43 1.98 -4.10 -0.52
CA VAL A 43 3.27 -3.39 -0.48
C VAL A 43 3.12 -1.96 0.07
N ILE A 44 2.07 -1.24 -0.34
CA ILE A 44 1.81 0.13 0.15
C ILE A 44 1.62 0.11 1.67
N GLU A 45 0.79 -0.80 2.20
CA GLU A 45 0.55 -0.87 3.64
C GLU A 45 1.77 -1.35 4.42
N ALA A 46 2.52 -2.32 3.90
CA ALA A 46 3.78 -2.77 4.51
C ALA A 46 4.78 -1.60 4.64
N VAL A 47 4.92 -0.77 3.61
CA VAL A 47 5.79 0.41 3.63
C VAL A 47 5.28 1.46 4.63
N ARG A 48 3.96 1.69 4.72
CA ARG A 48 3.39 2.60 5.72
C ARG A 48 3.69 2.16 7.15
N VAL A 49 3.56 0.87 7.43
CA VAL A 49 3.84 0.30 8.76
C VAL A 49 5.33 0.44 9.06
N ALA A 50 6.21 0.05 8.14
CA ALA A 50 7.65 0.19 8.32
C ALA A 50 8.08 1.63 8.60
N LEU A 51 7.56 2.61 7.85
CA LEU A 51 7.84 4.03 8.10
C LEU A 51 7.34 4.51 9.47
N LYS A 52 6.18 4.01 9.90
CA LYS A 52 5.60 4.37 11.20
C LYS A 52 6.39 3.77 12.37
N ASP A 53 6.94 2.58 12.22
CA ASP A 53 7.81 1.99 13.25
C ASP A 53 9.13 2.75 13.36
N LEU A 54 9.74 3.16 12.24
CA LEU A 54 10.92 4.03 12.26
C LEU A 54 10.66 5.37 12.98
N ASP A 55 9.54 6.03 12.68
CA ASP A 55 9.15 7.30 13.32
C ASP A 55 8.91 7.18 14.84
N ARG A 56 8.62 5.97 15.33
CA ARG A 56 8.47 5.69 16.77
C ARG A 56 9.79 5.38 17.48
N GLU A 57 10.80 4.90 16.76
CA GLU A 57 12.13 4.63 17.32
C GLU A 57 12.94 5.92 17.52
N ASP A 58 12.56 7.01 16.84
CA ASP A 58 13.18 8.33 16.93
C ASP A 58 12.55 9.28 18.00
N ASP A 59 11.54 8.82 18.76
CA ASP A 59 10.88 9.57 19.87
C ASP A 59 11.30 9.08 21.28
#